data_AF-A0A3A4QNG5-F1
#
_entry.id   AF-A0A3A4QNG5-F1
#
_cell.length_a   1.000
_cell.length_b   1.000
_cell.length_c   1.000
_cell.angle_alpha   90.00
_cell.angle_beta   90.00
_cell.angle_gamma   90.00
#
_symmetry.space_group_name_H-M   'P 1'
#
loop_
_entity.id
_entity.type
_entity.pdbx_description
1 polymer ?
#
loop_
_entity_poly.entity_id
_entity_poly.type
_entity_poly.pdbx_seq_one_letter_code
_entity_poly.pdbx_strand_id
1 'polypeptide(L)'
;MSDLLSAASLLLAVVGVLYGLWYPEIIEALGTKVPAFSEDRIKPFRQISSVFYGRAIPLAIAALGVLLIFLPNAVQIIVSTIQNLQSKGINALADYNAVQTSFCFVVALSGAIAIHLSYFSVKLFVLRNHLGKKSDT
;
A
#
# COMPACT_ATOMS: atom_id res chain seq x y z
N MET A 1 -7.13 21.35 10.75
CA MET A 1 -6.39 20.86 9.56
C MET A 1 -5.00 20.36 9.93
N SER A 2 -4.28 21.05 10.83
CA SER A 2 -3.01 20.54 11.41
C SER A 2 -3.15 19.12 11.96
N ASP A 3 -4.21 18.83 12.70
CA ASP A 3 -4.39 17.52 13.35
C ASP A 3 -4.60 16.39 12.33
N LEU A 4 -5.32 16.68 11.24
CA LEU A 4 -5.55 15.73 10.16
C LEU A 4 -4.25 15.42 9.41
N LEU A 5 -3.42 16.44 9.14
CA LEU A 5 -2.11 16.28 8.54
C LEU A 5 -1.17 15.49 9.46
N SER A 6 -1.15 15.80 10.76
CA SER A 6 -0.35 15.07 11.75
C SER A 6 -0.78 13.60 11.86
N ALA A 7 -2.08 13.32 11.89
CA ALA A 7 -2.60 11.95 11.91
C ALA A 7 -2.22 11.16 10.64
N ALA A 8 -2.37 11.77 9.46
CA ALA A 8 -1.98 11.15 8.19
C ALA A 8 -0.47 10.87 8.12
N SER A 9 0.33 11.82 8.60
CA SER A 9 1.80 11.69 8.64
C SER A 9 2.24 10.57 9.59
N LEU A 10 1.62 10.48 10.77
CA LEU A 10 1.90 9.43 11.75
C LEU A 10 1.54 8.04 11.20
N LEU A 11 0.34 7.89 10.61
CA LEU A 11 -0.08 6.62 10.03
C LEU A 11 0.79 6.22 8.83
N LEU A 12 1.18 7.17 7.98
CA LEU A 12 2.13 6.92 6.89
C LEU A 12 3.49 6.49 7.45
N ALA A 13 3.97 7.10 8.54
CA ALA A 13 5.22 6.71 9.18
C ALA A 13 5.16 5.28 9.73
N VAL A 14 4.06 4.90 10.39
CA VAL A 14 3.85 3.53 10.88
C VAL A 14 3.87 2.53 9.71
N VAL A 15 3.13 2.82 8.62
CA VAL A 15 3.14 1.98 7.41
C VAL A 15 4.54 1.90 6.82
N GLY A 16 5.29 3.01 6.76
CA GLY A 16 6.66 3.05 6.25
C GLY A 16 7.62 2.18 7.07
N VAL A 17 7.50 2.19 8.40
CA VAL A 17 8.30 1.34 9.29
C VAL A 17 7.97 -0.14 9.08
N LEU A 18 6.68 -0.51 9.07
CA LEU A 18 6.26 -1.88 8.82
C LEU A 18 6.69 -2.36 7.42
N TYR A 19 6.61 -1.46 6.43
CA TYR A 19 7.10 -1.72 5.08
C TYR A 19 8.60 -2.02 5.09
N GLY A 20 9.41 -1.16 5.70
CA GLY A 20 10.86 -1.37 5.78
C GLY A 20 11.24 -2.67 6.49
N LEU A 21 10.47 -3.08 7.51
CA LEU A 21 10.72 -4.30 8.26
C LEU A 21 10.35 -5.57 7.48
N TRP A 22 9.20 -5.59 6.82
CA TRP A 22 8.65 -6.80 6.20
C TRP A 22 8.93 -6.94 4.71
N TYR A 23 9.31 -5.85 4.03
CA TYR A 23 9.60 -5.86 2.59
C TYR A 23 10.70 -6.84 2.18
N PRO A 24 11.86 -6.94 2.87
CA PRO A 24 12.90 -7.89 2.50
C PRO A 24 12.42 -9.34 2.49
N GLU A 25 11.61 -9.70 3.48
CA GLU A 25 11.07 -11.06 3.65
C GLU A 25 10.01 -11.38 2.59
N ILE A 26 9.22 -10.39 2.17
CA ILE A 26 8.26 -10.51 1.05
C ILE A 26 9.01 -10.76 -0.26
N ILE A 27 10.09 -10.02 -0.52
CA ILE A 27 10.92 -10.20 -1.72
C ILE A 27 11.63 -11.55 -1.71
N GLU A 28 12.16 -11.99 -0.57
CA GLU A 28 12.78 -13.31 -0.42
C GLU A 28 11.77 -14.43 -0.72
N ALA A 29 10.56 -14.34 -0.17
CA ALA A 29 9.48 -15.29 -0.46
C ALA A 29 9.11 -15.30 -1.95
N LEU A 30 9.07 -14.13 -2.61
CA LEU A 30 8.82 -14.04 -4.05
C LEU A 30 9.96 -14.61 -4.91
N GLY A 31 11.19 -14.60 -4.39
CA GLY A 31 12.37 -15.15 -5.05
C GLY A 31 12.51 -16.68 -4.91
N THR A 32 11.64 -17.32 -4.11
CA THR A 32 11.70 -18.76 -3.89
C THR A 32 11.43 -19.52 -5.19
N LYS A 33 12.41 -20.32 -5.63
CA LYS A 33 12.28 -21.16 -6.83
C LYS A 33 11.26 -22.27 -6.60
N VAL A 34 10.42 -22.53 -7.59
CA VAL A 34 9.46 -23.65 -7.57
C VAL A 34 10.22 -24.97 -7.76
N PRO A 35 10.19 -25.90 -6.79
CA PRO A 35 10.83 -27.21 -6.93
C PRO A 35 10.20 -28.03 -8.06
N ALA A 36 11.03 -28.78 -8.80
CA ALA A 36 10.56 -29.66 -9.87
C ALA A 36 9.69 -30.80 -9.33
N PHE A 37 10.09 -31.39 -8.20
CA PHE A 37 9.39 -32.49 -7.51
C PHE A 37 8.31 -31.94 -6.57
N SER A 38 7.17 -32.64 -6.49
CA SER A 38 6.01 -32.25 -5.70
C SER A 38 6.25 -32.37 -4.18
N GLU A 39 6.98 -33.39 -3.74
CA GLU A 39 7.25 -33.65 -2.31
C GLU A 39 8.06 -32.53 -1.65
N ASP A 40 8.99 -31.92 -2.39
CA ASP A 40 9.81 -30.80 -1.92
C ASP A 40 9.04 -29.46 -1.85
N ARG A 41 7.80 -29.40 -2.33
CA ARG A 41 7.01 -28.15 -2.38
C ARG A 41 6.38 -27.79 -1.03
N ILE A 42 6.28 -28.73 -0.10
CA ILE A 42 5.58 -28.54 1.17
C ILE A 42 6.29 -27.48 2.04
N LYS A 43 7.63 -27.55 2.13
CA LYS A 43 8.45 -26.56 2.86
C LYS A 43 8.33 -25.14 2.29
N PRO A 44 8.61 -24.88 0.99
CA PRO A 44 8.51 -23.54 0.42
C PRO A 44 7.07 -23.02 0.42
N PHE A 45 6.06 -23.88 0.23
CA PHE A 45 4.66 -23.48 0.35
C PHE A 45 4.33 -22.96 1.76
N ARG A 46 4.74 -23.68 2.81
CA ARG A 46 4.48 -23.28 4.20
C ARG A 46 5.19 -21.97 4.55
N GLN A 47 6.41 -21.78 4.07
CA GLN A 47 7.17 -20.55 4.26
C GLN A 47 6.49 -19.36 3.56
N ILE A 48 6.14 -19.50 2.27
CA ILE A 48 5.44 -18.47 1.50
C ILE A 48 4.08 -18.15 2.14
N SER A 49 3.34 -19.16 2.59
CA SER A 49 2.04 -18.96 3.25
C SER A 49 2.19 -18.20 4.57
N SER A 50 3.23 -18.50 5.36
CA SER A 50 3.53 -17.78 6.60
C SER A 50 3.82 -16.30 6.32
N VAL A 51 4.67 -16.00 5.33
CA VAL A 51 5.00 -14.62 4.94
C VAL A 51 3.77 -13.89 4.38
N PHE A 52 2.95 -14.60 3.60
CA PHE A 52 1.74 -14.03 3.01
C PHE A 52 0.72 -13.59 4.07
N TYR A 53 0.34 -14.49 4.99
CA TYR A 53 -0.66 -14.19 6.01
C TYR A 53 -0.12 -13.40 7.19
N GLY A 54 1.14 -13.60 7.56
CA GLY A 54 1.74 -12.93 8.71
C GLY A 54 2.22 -11.51 8.42
N ARG A 55 2.52 -11.18 7.16
CA ARG A 55 3.23 -9.93 6.82
C ARG A 55 2.60 -9.22 5.63
N ALA A 56 2.53 -9.88 4.46
CA ALA A 56 2.08 -9.23 3.23
C ALA A 56 0.63 -8.74 3.31
N ILE A 57 -0.30 -9.59 3.76
CA ILE A 57 -1.72 -9.23 3.94
C ILE A 57 -1.90 -8.12 4.98
N PRO A 58 -1.40 -8.25 6.23
CA PRO A 58 -1.55 -7.19 7.23
C PRO A 58 -1.03 -5.84 6.76
N LEU A 59 0.12 -5.84 6.06
CA LEU A 59 0.73 -4.63 5.53
C LEU A 59 -0.11 -3.99 4.42
N ALA A 60 -0.62 -4.80 3.48
CA ALA A 60 -1.50 -4.33 2.43
C ALA A 60 -2.81 -3.75 2.99
N ILE A 61 -3.41 -4.43 3.98
CA ILE A 61 -4.63 -3.95 4.65
C ILE A 61 -4.36 -2.63 5.38
N ALA A 62 -3.24 -2.51 6.11
CA ALA A 62 -2.88 -1.29 6.80
C ALA A 62 -2.71 -0.12 5.81
N ALA A 63 -1.97 -0.32 4.73
CA ALA A 63 -1.75 0.71 3.71
C ALA A 63 -3.06 1.11 3.00
N LEU A 64 -3.90 0.14 2.64
CA LEU A 64 -5.22 0.41 2.05
C LEU A 64 -6.15 1.11 3.03
N GLY A 65 -6.12 0.75 4.31
CA GLY A 65 -6.90 1.39 5.36
C GLY A 65 -6.56 2.87 5.49
N VAL A 66 -5.26 3.20 5.55
CA VAL A 66 -4.79 4.59 5.58
C VAL A 66 -5.25 5.35 4.34
N LEU A 67 -5.08 4.78 3.15
CA LEU A 67 -5.54 5.39 1.91
C LEU A 67 -7.05 5.66 1.97
N LEU A 68 -7.87 4.66 2.29
CA LEU A 68 -9.33 4.78 2.31
C LEU A 68 -9.83 5.81 3.33
N ILE A 69 -9.18 5.93 4.49
CA ILE A 69 -9.52 6.92 5.51
C ILE A 69 -9.28 8.35 5.01
N PHE A 70 -8.15 8.60 4.35
CA PHE A 70 -7.75 9.95 3.96
C PHE A 70 -8.12 10.35 2.53
N LEU A 71 -8.44 9.38 1.66
CA LEU A 71 -8.84 9.59 0.27
C LEU A 71 -10.04 10.55 0.13
N PRO A 72 -11.17 10.41 0.86
CA PRO A 72 -12.30 11.33 0.67
C PRO A 72 -11.92 12.78 1.01
N ASN A 73 -11.12 12.98 2.07
CA ASN A 73 -10.63 14.31 2.45
C ASN A 73 -9.73 14.91 1.36
N ALA A 74 -8.82 14.11 0.78
CA ALA A 74 -7.96 14.56 -0.30
C ALA A 74 -8.77 14.94 -1.55
N VAL A 75 -9.77 14.14 -1.91
CA VAL A 75 -10.67 14.42 -3.04
C VAL A 75 -11.44 15.72 -2.81
N GLN A 76 -11.98 15.96 -1.61
CA GLN A 76 -12.69 17.20 -1.28
C GLN A 76 -11.78 18.44 -1.43
N ILE A 77 -10.52 18.33 -0.96
CA ILE A 77 -9.54 19.42 -1.10
C ILE A 77 -9.25 19.70 -2.58
N ILE A 78 -9.03 18.66 -3.38
CA ILE A 78 -8.76 18.79 -4.82
C ILE A 78 -9.95 19.44 -5.54
N VAL A 79 -11.18 18.96 -5.28
CA VAL A 79 -12.40 19.50 -5.90
C VAL A 79 -12.59 20.96 -5.53
N SER A 80 -12.42 21.31 -4.25
CA SER A 80 -12.53 22.70 -3.77
C SER A 80 -11.49 23.60 -4.42
N THR A 81 -10.26 23.09 -4.62
CA THR A 81 -9.18 23.81 -5.29
C THR A 81 -9.50 24.07 -6.76
N ILE A 82 -10.04 23.06 -7.47
CA ILE A 82 -10.45 23.19 -8.87
C ILE A 82 -11.61 24.20 -9.01
N GLN A 83 -12.59 24.16 -8.11
CA GLN A 83 -13.70 25.12 -8.11
C GLN A 83 -13.22 26.55 -7.83
N ASN A 84 -12.29 26.73 -6.89
CA ASN A 84 -11.66 28.04 -6.65
C ASN A 84 -10.86 28.54 -7.86
N LEU A 85 -10.15 27.65 -8.54
CA LEU A 85 -9.42 28.00 -9.75
C LEU A 85 -10.35 28.40 -10.89
N GLN A 86 -11.47 27.69 -11.08
CA GLN A 86 -12.47 28.02 -12.10
C GLN A 86 -13.20 29.34 -11.82
N SER A 87 -13.46 29.66 -10.54
CA SER A 87 -14.18 30.87 -10.15
C SER A 87 -13.30 32.13 -10.07
N LYS A 88 -12.05 32.00 -9.63
CA LYS A 88 -11.14 33.13 -9.39
C LYS A 88 -9.97 33.23 -10.37
N GLY A 89 -9.76 32.22 -11.22
CA GLY A 89 -8.64 32.18 -12.16
C GLY A 89 -7.29 32.34 -11.47
N ILE A 90 -6.45 33.22 -12.00
CA ILE A 90 -5.09 33.48 -11.51
C ILE A 90 -5.06 34.04 -10.08
N ASN A 91 -6.15 34.68 -9.63
CA ASN A 91 -6.26 35.19 -8.26
C ASN A 91 -6.41 34.05 -7.22
N ALA A 92 -6.68 32.81 -7.65
CA ALA A 92 -6.69 31.65 -6.77
C ALA A 92 -5.31 31.32 -6.19
N LEU A 93 -4.21 31.81 -6.79
CA LEU A 93 -2.87 31.66 -6.19
C LEU A 93 -2.73 32.39 -4.85
N ALA A 94 -3.52 33.45 -4.62
CA ALA A 94 -3.53 34.15 -3.32
C ALA A 94 -4.13 33.28 -2.21
N ASP A 95 -5.01 32.34 -2.55
CA ASP A 95 -5.64 31.40 -1.62
C ASP A 95 -4.85 30.08 -1.48
N TYR A 96 -3.61 30.02 -1.98
CA TYR A 96 -2.77 28.82 -1.89
C TYR A 96 -2.51 28.42 -0.43
N ASN A 97 -2.78 27.15 -0.12
CA ASN A 97 -2.59 26.60 1.21
C ASN A 97 -1.58 25.44 1.20
N ALA A 98 -0.37 25.70 1.71
CA ALA A 98 0.70 24.71 1.78
C ALA A 98 0.31 23.45 2.58
N VAL A 99 -0.48 23.59 3.65
CA VAL A 99 -0.89 22.48 4.53
C VAL A 99 -1.80 21.50 3.77
N GLN A 100 -2.74 22.02 2.98
CA GLN A 100 -3.62 21.21 2.14
C GLN A 100 -2.84 20.47 1.05
N THR A 101 -1.88 21.14 0.41
CA THR A 101 -1.00 20.52 -0.59
C THR A 101 -0.15 19.40 0.04
N SER A 102 0.45 19.65 1.22
CA SER A 102 1.21 18.63 1.95
C SER A 102 0.34 17.43 2.33
N PHE A 103 -0.90 17.66 2.74
CA PHE A 103 -1.84 16.58 3.03
C PHE A 103 -2.12 15.72 1.80
N CYS A 104 -2.45 16.34 0.66
CA CYS A 104 -2.65 15.62 -0.60
C CYS A 104 -1.41 14.80 -1.01
N PHE A 105 -0.20 15.34 -0.78
CA PHE A 105 1.05 14.65 -1.04
C PHE A 105 1.23 13.39 -0.17
N VAL A 106 0.95 13.49 1.13
CA VAL A 106 0.99 12.35 2.07
C VAL A 106 0.00 11.26 1.63
N VAL A 107 -1.22 11.64 1.23
CA VAL A 107 -2.23 10.69 0.73
C VAL A 107 -1.79 10.04 -0.58
N ALA A 108 -1.19 10.80 -1.49
CA ALA A 108 -0.65 10.25 -2.74
C ALA A 108 0.48 9.23 -2.49
N LEU A 109 1.40 9.51 -1.56
CA LEU A 109 2.44 8.58 -1.16
C LEU A 109 1.86 7.31 -0.51
N SER A 110 0.89 7.47 0.39
CA SER A 110 0.18 6.34 0.98
C SER A 110 -0.48 5.47 -0.10
N GLY A 111 -1.10 6.09 -1.11
CA GLY A 111 -1.69 5.41 -2.25
C GLY A 111 -0.66 4.62 -3.07
N ALA A 112 0.49 5.22 -3.36
CA ALA A 112 1.57 4.54 -4.07
C ALA A 112 2.06 3.28 -3.32
N ILE A 113 2.26 3.39 -2.00
CA ILE A 113 2.63 2.25 -1.15
C ILE A 113 1.53 1.18 -1.15
N ALA A 114 0.27 1.57 -0.99
CA ALA A 114 -0.86 0.64 -0.98
C ALA A 114 -1.00 -0.14 -2.30
N ILE A 115 -0.84 0.54 -3.45
CA ILE A 115 -0.85 -0.09 -4.77
C ILE A 115 0.32 -1.08 -4.91
N HIS A 116 1.52 -0.65 -4.51
CA HIS A 116 2.72 -1.49 -4.60
C HIS A 116 2.60 -2.77 -3.75
N LEU A 117 2.09 -2.65 -2.53
CA LEU A 117 1.85 -3.79 -1.64
C LEU A 117 0.73 -4.71 -2.11
N SER A 118 -0.32 -4.14 -2.68
CA SER A 118 -1.41 -4.91 -3.27
C SER A 118 -0.89 -5.74 -4.44
N TYR A 119 -0.05 -5.16 -5.30
CA TYR A 119 0.60 -5.88 -6.39
C TYR A 119 1.45 -7.06 -5.90
N PHE A 120 2.30 -6.85 -4.89
CA PHE A 120 3.10 -7.96 -4.33
C PHE A 120 2.26 -9.03 -3.66
N SER A 121 1.21 -8.63 -2.95
CA SER A 121 0.28 -9.58 -2.32
C SER A 121 -0.39 -10.47 -3.38
N VAL A 122 -0.84 -9.89 -4.50
CA VAL A 122 -1.39 -10.66 -5.62
C VAL A 122 -0.34 -11.61 -6.22
N LYS A 123 0.89 -11.13 -6.42
CA LYS A 123 1.98 -11.95 -6.98
C LYS A 123 2.35 -13.12 -6.05
N LEU A 124 2.43 -12.89 -4.74
CA LEU A 124 2.65 -13.94 -3.74
C LEU A 124 1.51 -14.95 -3.72
N PHE A 125 0.27 -14.48 -3.83
CA PHE A 125 -0.91 -15.33 -3.90
C PHE A 125 -0.88 -16.24 -5.12
N VAL A 126 -0.52 -15.71 -6.30
CA VAL A 126 -0.35 -16.51 -7.53
C VAL A 126 0.74 -17.56 -7.36
N LEU A 127 1.90 -17.19 -6.79
CA LEU A 127 3.01 -18.11 -6.54
C LEU A 127 2.61 -19.23 -5.57
N ARG A 128 1.92 -18.89 -4.48
CA ARG A 128 1.35 -19.85 -3.53
C ARG A 128 0.40 -20.82 -4.22
N ASN A 129 -0.51 -20.31 -5.07
CA ASN A 129 -1.46 -21.14 -5.79
C ASN A 129 -0.75 -22.09 -6.77
N HIS A 130 0.30 -21.62 -7.45
CA HIS A 130 1.11 -22.45 -8.36
C HIS A 130 1.82 -23.61 -7.64
N LEU A 131 2.25 -23.39 -6.39
CA LEU A 131 2.84 -24.42 -5.56
C LEU A 131 1.80 -25.44 -5.04
N GLY A 132 0.58 -24.98 -4.74
CA GLY A 132 -0.51 -25.85 -4.26
C GLY A 132 -1.18 -26.72 -5.34
N LYS A 133 -1.23 -26.25 -6.61
CA LYS A 133 -2.06 -26.87 -7.66
C LYS A 133 -1.53 -28.18 -8.27
N LYS A 134 -0.46 -28.80 -7.76
CA LYS A 134 0.11 -30.06 -8.30
C LYS A 134 0.31 -31.15 -7.23
N SER A 135 -0.51 -31.15 -6.19
CA SER A 135 -0.51 -32.17 -5.12
C SER A 135 -1.68 -33.18 -5.23
N ASP A 136 -2.52 -33.10 -6.27
CA ASP A 136 -3.75 -33.91 -6.41
C ASP A 136 -3.77 -34.87 -7.62
N THR A 137 -2.61 -35.23 -8.16
CA THR A 137 -2.44 -36.30 -9.17
C THR A 137 -1.24 -37.14 -8.81
#